data_AF-A0A2V8C1V4-F1
#
_entry.id   AF-A0A2V8C1V4-F1
#
_cell.length_a   1.000
_cell.length_b   1.000
_cell.length_c   1.000
_cell.angle_alpha   90.00
_cell.angle_beta   90.00
_cell.angle_gamma   90.00
#
_symmetry.space_group_name_H-M   'P 1'
#
loop_
_entity.id
_entity.type
_entity.pdbx_description
1 polymer ?
#
loop_
_entity_poly.entity_id
_entity_poly.type
_entity_poly.pdbx_seq_one_letter_code
_entity_poly.pdbx_strand_id
1 'polypeptide(L)'
;MFASPSRLAASDLKQHAVELGLDPSKFNACVDTRKYKAQIESDRQAGEEAGVNGTPAFFVNGRMLSGAQPFEAFKRIIDDELSMKK
;
A
#
# COMPACT_ATOMS: atom_id res chain seq x y z
N MET A 1 0.24 5.33 -10.85
CA MET A 1 -0.50 4.16 -10.30
C MET A 1 -1.77 4.57 -9.57
N PHE A 2 -1.74 5.22 -8.40
CA PHE A 2 -2.97 5.63 -7.69
C PHE A 2 -3.87 6.60 -8.49
N ALA A 3 -3.28 7.48 -9.29
CA ALA A 3 -4.01 8.35 -10.22
C ALA A 3 -4.58 7.61 -11.46
N SER A 4 -4.30 6.31 -11.62
CA SER A 4 -4.73 5.52 -12.79
C SER A 4 -5.03 4.07 -12.39
N PRO A 5 -6.07 3.84 -11.56
CA PRO A 5 -6.38 2.51 -11.02
C PRO A 5 -6.75 1.48 -12.08
N SER A 6 -7.16 1.91 -13.28
CA SER A 6 -7.46 1.03 -14.42
C SER A 6 -6.23 0.59 -15.22
N ARG A 7 -5.04 1.20 -14.99
CA ARG A 7 -3.79 0.89 -15.73
C ARG A 7 -2.80 0.13 -14.86
N LEU A 8 -3.17 -1.09 -14.47
CA LEU A 8 -2.39 -1.96 -13.57
C LEU A 8 -2.05 -3.32 -14.18
N ALA A 9 -2.32 -3.54 -15.48
CA ALA A 9 -1.87 -4.76 -16.15
C ALA A 9 -0.34 -4.78 -16.22
N ALA A 10 0.26 -5.96 -16.41
CA ALA A 10 1.72 -6.09 -16.47
C ALA A 10 2.36 -5.15 -17.52
N SER A 11 1.72 -4.98 -18.68
CA SER A 11 2.16 -4.02 -19.70
C SER A 11 2.10 -2.58 -19.22
N ASP A 12 1.05 -2.19 -18.51
CA ASP A 12 0.91 -0.84 -17.95
C ASP A 12 2.00 -0.58 -16.91
N LEU A 13 2.23 -1.52 -15.99
CA LEU A 13 3.25 -1.39 -14.95
C LEU A 13 4.65 -1.21 -15.54
N LYS A 14 4.98 -1.96 -16.60
CA LYS A 14 6.24 -1.82 -17.33
C LYS A 14 6.34 -0.45 -18.01
N GLN A 15 5.25 0.05 -18.58
CA GLN A 15 5.20 1.39 -19.17
C GLN A 15 5.39 2.50 -18.12
N HIS A 16 4.68 2.41 -16.98
CA HIS A 16 4.88 3.34 -15.85
C HIS A 16 6.33 3.33 -15.36
N ALA A 17 6.98 2.17 -15.33
CA ALA A 17 8.38 2.05 -14.92
C ALA A 17 9.32 2.82 -15.86
N VAL A 18 9.08 2.76 -17.18
CA VAL A 18 9.83 3.53 -18.18
C VAL A 18 9.59 5.04 -18.00
N GLU A 19 8.34 5.46 -17.80
CA GLU A 19 7.98 6.87 -17.56
C GLU A 19 8.65 7.44 -16.29
N LEU A 20 8.90 6.58 -15.30
CA LEU A 20 9.62 6.93 -14.06
C LEU A 20 11.15 6.83 -14.19
N GLY A 21 11.69 6.44 -15.35
CA GLY A 21 13.12 6.32 -15.59
C GLY A 21 13.79 5.10 -14.95
N LEU A 22 13.03 4.05 -14.63
CA LEU A 22 13.56 2.79 -14.10
C LEU A 22 14.24 1.97 -15.21
N ASP A 23 15.20 1.13 -14.81
CA ASP A 23 15.85 0.14 -15.69
C ASP A 23 14.80 -0.88 -16.21
N PRO A 24 14.50 -0.90 -17.52
CA PRO A 24 13.43 -1.75 -18.05
C PRO A 24 13.75 -3.23 -17.92
N SER A 25 15.01 -3.63 -18.09
CA SER A 25 15.41 -5.04 -18.01
C SER A 25 15.23 -5.58 -16.60
N LYS A 26 15.66 -4.82 -15.58
CA LYS A 26 15.50 -5.20 -14.18
C LYS A 26 14.04 -5.20 -13.75
N PHE A 27 13.26 -4.19 -14.14
CA PHE A 27 11.85 -4.11 -13.78
C PHE A 27 11.02 -5.21 -14.46
N ASN A 28 11.24 -5.46 -15.75
CA ASN A 28 10.56 -6.52 -16.47
C ASN A 28 10.83 -7.89 -15.84
N ALA A 29 12.09 -8.20 -15.55
CA ALA A 29 12.45 -9.44 -14.86
C ALA A 29 11.73 -9.55 -13.50
N CYS A 30 11.63 -8.46 -12.74
CA CYS A 30 10.92 -8.44 -11.46
C CYS A 30 9.42 -8.78 -11.60
N VAL A 31 8.74 -8.17 -12.58
CA VAL A 31 7.31 -8.40 -12.84
C VAL A 31 7.08 -9.80 -13.39
N ASP A 32 7.86 -10.22 -14.38
CA ASP A 32 7.65 -11.47 -15.12
C ASP A 32 7.92 -12.70 -14.26
N THR A 33 8.94 -12.63 -13.40
CA THR A 33 9.25 -13.71 -12.45
C THR A 33 8.38 -13.67 -11.18
N ARG A 34 7.53 -12.64 -11.04
CA ARG A 34 6.77 -12.35 -9.82
C ARG A 34 7.66 -12.38 -8.57
N LYS A 35 8.83 -11.74 -8.67
CA LYS A 35 9.91 -11.80 -7.67
C LYS A 35 9.45 -11.62 -6.22
N TYR A 36 8.46 -10.75 -5.97
CA TYR A 36 7.95 -10.41 -4.65
C TYR A 36 6.63 -11.10 -4.28
N LYS A 37 6.20 -12.14 -5.00
CA LYS A 37 4.92 -12.84 -4.74
C LYS A 37 4.80 -13.31 -3.29
N ALA A 38 5.85 -13.90 -2.73
CA ALA A 38 5.83 -14.39 -1.34
C ALA A 38 5.63 -13.25 -0.33
N GLN A 39 6.26 -12.09 -0.57
CA GLN A 39 6.07 -10.91 0.28
C GLN A 39 4.64 -10.39 0.19
N ILE A 40 4.05 -10.33 -1.01
CA ILE A 40 2.65 -9.91 -1.19
C ILE A 40 1.68 -10.82 -0.43
N GLU A 41 1.89 -12.14 -0.47
CA GLU A 41 1.06 -13.07 0.30
C GLU A 41 1.24 -12.92 1.81
N SER A 42 2.46 -12.66 2.27
CA SER A 42 2.74 -12.36 3.67
C SER A 42 2.04 -11.08 4.14
N ASP A 43 2.07 -10.02 3.32
CA ASP A 43 1.40 -8.75 3.63
C ASP A 43 -0.13 -8.93 3.66
N ARG A 44 -0.68 -9.72 2.72
CA ARG A 44 -2.11 -10.07 2.71
C ARG A 44 -2.52 -10.80 3.99
N GLN A 45 -1.75 -11.82 4.40
CA GLN A 45 -2.02 -12.59 5.61
C GLN A 45 -1.91 -11.72 6.86
N ALA A 46 -0.87 -10.88 6.97
CA ALA A 46 -0.71 -9.97 8.09
C ALA A 46 -1.90 -8.98 8.20
N GLY A 47 -2.44 -8.52 7.06
CA GLY A 47 -3.66 -7.73 7.04
C GLY A 47 -4.88 -8.48 7.59
N GLU A 48 -5.09 -9.72 7.15
CA GLU A 48 -6.19 -10.58 7.62
C GLU A 48 -6.09 -10.84 9.13
N GLU A 49 -4.90 -11.17 9.63
CA GLU A 49 -4.62 -11.39 11.05
C GLU A 49 -4.84 -10.11 11.89
N ALA A 50 -4.56 -8.94 11.31
CA ALA A 50 -4.82 -7.64 11.92
C ALA A 50 -6.30 -7.20 11.81
N GLY A 51 -7.18 -8.01 11.22
CA GLY A 51 -8.61 -7.72 11.08
C GLY A 51 -8.96 -6.80 9.90
N VAL A 52 -8.06 -6.62 8.93
CA VAL A 52 -8.32 -5.86 7.70
C VAL A 52 -9.22 -6.68 6.78
N ASN A 53 -10.41 -6.15 6.47
CA ASN A 53 -11.38 -6.76 5.57
C ASN A 53 -11.51 -6.03 4.21
N GLY A 54 -10.73 -4.98 4.00
CA GLY A 54 -10.75 -4.16 2.80
C GLY A 54 -9.74 -3.02 2.84
N THR A 55 -9.42 -2.47 1.67
CA THR A 55 -8.46 -1.38 1.53
C THR A 55 -9.14 -0.07 1.08
N PRO A 56 -8.65 1.11 1.51
CA PRO A 56 -7.49 1.29 2.38
C PRO A 56 -7.84 1.05 3.85
N ALA A 57 -6.87 0.57 4.62
CA ALA A 57 -6.94 0.44 6.08
C ALA A 57 -5.62 0.92 6.66
N PHE A 58 -5.68 1.60 7.80
CA PHE A 58 -4.53 2.21 8.44
C PHE A 58 -4.50 1.83 9.92
N PHE A 59 -3.30 1.77 10.48
CA PHE A 59 -3.10 1.65 11.92
C PHE A 59 -2.21 2.80 12.38
N VAL A 60 -2.66 3.55 13.38
CA VAL A 60 -1.86 4.60 14.04
C VAL A 60 -1.60 4.11 15.46
N ASN A 61 -0.37 3.68 15.74
CA ASN A 61 0.04 3.06 17.02
C ASN A 61 -0.92 1.95 17.52
N GLY A 62 -1.43 1.11 16.61
CA GLY A 62 -2.36 0.03 16.95
C GLY A 62 -3.84 0.42 16.92
N ARG A 63 -4.20 1.71 16.81
CA ARG A 63 -5.58 2.14 16.56
C ARG A 63 -5.90 2.02 15.07
N MET A 64 -6.87 1.18 14.74
CA MET A 64 -7.31 0.98 13.36
C MET A 64 -8.18 2.14 12.88
N LEU A 65 -7.91 2.61 11.66
CA LEU A 65 -8.73 3.53 10.90
C LEU A 65 -9.07 2.88 9.56
N SER A 66 -10.32 2.40 9.44
CA SER A 66 -10.78 1.62 8.28
C SER A 66 -11.40 2.49 7.20
N GLY A 67 -11.08 2.17 5.95
CA GLY A 67 -11.61 2.84 4.76
C GLY A 67 -10.87 4.13 4.39
N ALA A 68 -11.33 4.73 3.29
CA ALA A 68 -10.85 6.03 2.85
C ALA A 68 -11.41 7.12 3.76
N GLN A 69 -10.63 7.52 4.75
CA GLN A 69 -11.01 8.51 5.75
C GLN A 69 -10.46 9.89 5.40
N PRO A 70 -11.14 10.99 5.83
CA PRO A 70 -10.63 12.34 5.61
C PRO A 70 -9.41 12.63 6.48
N PHE A 71 -8.59 13.59 6.07
CA PHE A 71 -7.39 14.03 6.80
C PHE A 71 -7.66 14.28 8.29
N GLU A 72 -8.78 14.92 8.63
CA GLU A 72 -9.14 15.23 10.02
C GLU A 72 -9.29 13.99 10.92
N ALA A 73 -9.69 12.85 10.36
CA ALA A 73 -9.78 11.61 11.12
C ALA A 73 -8.38 11.10 11.52
N PHE A 74 -7.42 11.18 10.59
CA PHE A 74 -6.02 10.87 10.88
C PHE A 74 -5.43 11.86 11.89
N LYS A 75 -5.63 13.16 11.65
CA LYS A 75 -5.10 14.21 12.53
C LYS A 75 -5.55 14.00 13.97
N ARG A 76 -6.84 13.76 14.20
CA ARG A 76 -7.38 13.51 15.54
C ARG A 76 -6.70 12.34 16.23
N ILE A 77 -6.61 11.18 15.56
CA ILE A 77 -6.00 9.98 16.15
C ILE A 77 -4.51 10.23 16.47
N ILE A 78 -3.79 10.92 15.59
CA ILE A 78 -2.38 11.25 15.80
C ILE A 78 -2.21 12.23 16.97
N ASP A 79 -3.02 13.29 17.05
CA ASP A 79 -2.97 14.26 18.15
C ASP A 79 -3.26 13.59 19.50
N ASP A 80 -4.27 12.70 19.55
CA ASP A 80 -4.59 11.90 20.74
C ASP A 80 -3.37 11.07 21.18
N GLU A 81 -2.79 10.29 20.26
CA GLU A 81 -1.63 9.42 20.51
C GLU A 81 -0.40 10.17 21.02
N LEU A 82 -0.18 11.39 20.52
CA LEU A 82 0.90 12.26 20.98
C LEU A 82 0.62 12.85 22.37
N SER A 83 -0.65 13.11 22.71
CA SER A 83 -1.04 13.68 24.01
C SER A 83 -0.96 12.67 25.16
N MET A 84 -1.09 11.37 24.87
CA MET A 84 -1.08 10.29 25.86
C MET A 84 0.32 9.93 26.39
N LYS A 85 1.39 10.37 25.72
CA LYS A 85 2.80 10.10 26.12
C LYS A 85 3.34 11.05 27.21
N LYS A 86 2.51 11.48 28.16
CA LYS A 86 2.97 12.22 29.35
C LYS A 86 3.27 11.30 30.52
#